data_AF-A0A843T1C7-F1
#
_entry.id   AF-A0A843T1C7-F1
#
_cell.length_a   1.000
_cell.length_b   1.000
_cell.length_c   1.000
_cell.angle_alpha   90.00
_cell.angle_beta   90.00
_cell.angle_gamma   90.00
#
_symmetry.space_group_name_H-M   'P 1'
#
loop_
_entity.id
_entity.type
_entity.pdbx_description
1 polymer ?
#
loop_
_entity_poly.entity_id
_entity_poly.type
_entity_poly.pdbx_seq_one_letter_code
_entity_poly.pdbx_strand_id
1 'polypeptide(L)' 'MNCRNCGTEIADKALICYRCGISTTEARFKPHVPARRRRTSAIVIVVAVVSLLVLLTWLLLNSPAG' A
#
# COMPACT_ATOMS: atom_id res chain seq x y z
N MET A 1 20.07 -25.31 -20.61
CA MET A 1 20.49 -23.88 -20.59
C MET A 1 21.78 -23.67 -19.79
N ASN A 2 22.48 -22.52 -19.91
CA ASN A 2 23.71 -22.23 -19.13
C ASN A 2 23.45 -21.25 -17.97
N CYS A 3 24.15 -21.45 -16.85
CA CYS A 3 24.12 -20.55 -15.70
C CYS A 3 24.67 -19.16 -16.05
N ARG A 4 23.93 -18.09 -15.76
CA ARG A 4 24.36 -16.70 -15.98
C ARG A 4 25.56 -16.27 -15.12
N ASN A 5 25.82 -16.97 -14.01
CA ASN A 5 26.92 -16.62 -13.10
C ASN A 5 28.21 -17.39 -13.36
N CYS A 6 28.13 -18.71 -13.59
CA CYS A 6 29.32 -19.57 -13.65
C CYS A 6 29.42 -20.43 -14.91
N GLY A 7 28.49 -20.28 -15.87
CA GLY A 7 28.57 -20.89 -17.20
C GLY A 7 28.29 -22.40 -17.29
N THR A 8 28.10 -23.11 -16.18
CA THR A 8 27.72 -24.55 -16.19
C THR A 8 26.43 -24.77 -16.93
N GLU A 9 26.36 -25.91 -17.62
CA GLU A 9 25.12 -26.41 -18.19
C GLU A 9 24.20 -26.91 -17.08
N ILE A 10 22.94 -26.50 -17.14
CA ILE A 10 21.89 -26.83 -16.19
C ILE A 10 20.61 -27.21 -16.96
N ALA A 11 19.82 -28.12 -16.41
CA ALA A 11 18.49 -28.44 -16.90
C ALA A 11 17.58 -27.19 -16.97
N ASP A 12 16.70 -27.13 -17.97
CA ASP A 12 15.88 -25.94 -18.26
C ASP A 12 14.86 -25.58 -17.16
N LYS A 13 14.57 -26.52 -16.25
CA LYS A 13 13.68 -26.31 -15.10
C LYS A 13 14.41 -26.19 -13.76
N ALA A 14 15.74 -26.13 -13.74
CA ALA A 14 16.46 -25.96 -12.49
C ALA A 14 16.21 -24.57 -11.93
N LEU A 15 15.75 -24.49 -10.68
CA LEU A 15 15.52 -23.24 -9.96
C LEU A 15 16.84 -22.65 -9.40
N ILE A 16 17.81 -23.50 -9.11
CA ILE A 16 19.08 -23.15 -8.48
C ILE A 16 20.21 -23.90 -9.21
N CYS A 17 21.32 -23.21 -9.48
CA CYS A 17 22.53 -23.83 -10.02
C CYS A 17 23.17 -24.76 -8.99
N TYR A 18 23.34 -26.04 -9.33
CA TYR A 18 23.97 -27.03 -8.42
C TYR A 18 25.45 -26.75 -8.14
N ARG A 19 26.12 -25.94 -8.97
CA ARG A 19 27.55 -25.63 -8.83
C ARG A 19 27.82 -24.36 -8.02
N CYS A 20 27.04 -23.30 -8.23
CA CYS A 20 27.30 -22.00 -7.59
C CYS A 20 26.17 -21.52 -6.67
N GLY A 21 25.04 -22.23 -6.59
CA GLY A 21 23.93 -21.90 -5.68
C GLY A 21 23.08 -20.70 -6.07
N ILE A 22 23.32 -20.05 -7.21
CA ILE A 22 22.50 -18.92 -7.66
C ILE A 22 21.17 -19.38 -8.22
N SER A 23 20.10 -18.65 -7.85
CA SER A 23 18.78 -18.82 -8.44
C SER A 23 18.82 -18.47 -9.93
N THR A 24 18.33 -19.39 -10.77
CA THR A 24 18.13 -19.16 -12.21
C THR A 24 16.88 -18.30 -12.47
N THR A 25 16.00 -18.20 -11.48
CA THR A 25 14.74 -17.45 -11.56
C THR A 25 14.83 -16.14 -10.79
N GLU A 26 14.27 -15.10 -11.41
CA GLU A 26 14.16 -13.77 -10.83
C GLU A 26 12.99 -13.79 -9.84
N ALA A 27 13.21 -13.32 -8.61
CA ALA A 27 12.16 -13.27 -7.60
C ALA A 27 11.01 -12.37 -8.08
N ARG A 28 9.91 -12.99 -8.54
CA ARG A 28 8.70 -12.29 -9.00
C ARG A 28 7.92 -11.62 -7.87
N PHE A 29 8.29 -11.88 -6.61
CA PHE A 29 7.54 -11.38 -5.47
C PHE A 29 7.89 -9.92 -5.21
N LYS A 30 7.05 -9.00 -5.70
CA LYS A 30 7.05 -7.62 -5.21
C LYS A 30 6.39 -7.60 -3.83
N PRO A 31 7.06 -7.09 -2.79
CA PRO A 31 6.43 -6.95 -1.48
C PRO A 31 5.20 -6.04 -1.60
N HIS A 32 4.08 -6.46 -1.02
CA HIS A 32 2.87 -5.64 -0.95
C HIS A 32 3.14 -4.42 -0.07
N VAL A 33 3.12 -3.22 -0.65
CA VAL A 33 3.18 -1.97 0.10
C VAL A 33 1.73 -1.55 0.40
N PRO A 34 1.28 -1.54 1.67
CA PRO A 34 -0.08 -1.16 1.99
C PRO A 34 -0.32 0.31 1.61
N ALA A 35 -1.38 0.57 0.84
CA ALA A 35 -1.76 1.93 0.47
C ALA A 35 -2.10 2.73 1.74
N ARG A 36 -1.38 3.83 1.96
CA ARG A 36 -1.51 4.67 3.16
C ARG A 36 -2.91 5.32 3.21
N ARG A 37 -3.84 4.71 3.97
CA ARG A 37 -5.24 5.13 4.20
C ARG A 37 -5.38 6.42 5.01
N ARG A 38 -4.55 7.44 4.79
CA ARG A 38 -4.55 8.68 5.60
C ARG A 38 -5.50 9.76 5.05
N ARG A 39 -5.78 9.76 3.75
CA ARG A 39 -6.53 10.86 3.09
C ARG A 39 -8.04 10.81 3.36
N THR A 40 -8.63 9.62 3.44
CA THR A 40 -10.07 9.44 3.70
C THR A 40 -10.46 9.85 5.13
N SER A 41 -9.59 9.60 6.11
CA SER A 41 -9.85 10.00 7.51
C SER A 41 -9.91 11.52 7.69
N ALA A 42 -9.00 12.25 7.05
CA ALA A 42 -8.96 13.71 7.15
C ALA A 42 -10.22 14.38 6.57
N ILE A 43 -10.73 13.89 5.44
CA ILE A 43 -11.94 14.45 4.80
C ILE A 43 -13.16 14.23 5.70
N VAL A 44 -13.31 13.05 6.28
CA VAL A 44 -14.42 12.73 7.19
C VAL A 44 -14.40 13.64 8.41
N ILE A 45 -13.22 13.88 9.00
CA ILE A 45 -13.08 14.79 10.15
C ILE A 45 -13.46 16.22 9.76
N VAL A 46 -12.97 16.72 8.63
CA VAL A 46 -13.29 18.08 8.17
C VAL A 46 -14.79 18.24 7.92
N VAL A 47 -15.42 17.29 7.23
CA VAL A 47 -16.87 17.33 6.96
C VAL A 47 -17.66 17.29 8.27
N ALA A 48 -17.28 16.42 9.21
CA ALA A 48 -17.94 16.33 10.51
C ALA A 48 -17.82 17.66 11.29
N VAL A 49 -16.63 18.24 11.37
CA VAL A 49 -16.41 19.53 12.06
C VAL A 49 -17.21 20.65 11.41
N VAL A 50 -17.21 20.75 10.07
CA VAL A 50 -17.99 21.77 9.35
C VAL A 50 -19.48 21.59 9.59
N SER A 51 -20.01 20.37 9.53
CA SER A 51 -21.42 20.11 9.82
C SER A 51 -21.81 20.50 11.25
N LEU A 52 -20.93 20.24 12.23
CA LEU A 52 -21.17 20.57 13.63
C LEU A 52 -21.18 22.09 13.85
N LEU A 53 -20.24 22.82 13.23
CA LEU A 53 -20.19 24.28 13.29
C LEU A 53 -21.43 24.92 12.64
N VAL A 54 -21.86 24.41 11.49
CA VAL A 54 -23.07 24.89 10.79
C VAL A 54 -24.32 24.63 11.63
N LEU A 55 -24.46 23.43 12.20
CA LEU A 55 -25.57 23.10 13.10
C LEU A 55 -25.58 23.97 14.35
N LEU A 56 -24.40 24.22 14.94
CA LEU A 56 -24.28 25.02 16.16
C LEU A 56 -24.57 26.50 15.90
N THR A 57 -24.07 27.05 14.79
CA THR A 57 -24.42 28.43 14.39
C THR A 57 -25.90 28.58 14.03
N TRP A 58 -26.47 27.61 13.30
CA TRP A 58 -27.91 27.60 13.02
C TRP A 58 -28.74 27.51 14.30
N LEU A 59 -28.34 26.65 15.24
CA LEU A 59 -29.00 26.50 16.52
C LEU A 59 -28.88 27.78 17.35
N LEU A 60 -27.72 28.42 17.44
CA LEU A 60 -27.55 29.68 18.16
C LEU A 60 -28.36 30.84 17.54
N LEU A 61 -28.48 30.91 16.21
CA LEU A 61 -29.30 31.93 15.53
C LEU A 61 -30.81 31.67 15.70
N ASN A 62 -31.21 30.40 15.76
CA ASN A 62 -32.61 29.99 15.85
C ASN A 62 -33.06 29.66 17.28
N SER A 63 -32.17 29.81 18.27
CA SER A 63 -32.50 29.71 19.69
C SER A 63 -33.10 31.05 20.13
N PRO A 64 -34.41 31.15 20.42
CA PRO A 64 -34.90 32.27 21.20
C PRO A 64 -34.22 32.15 22.57
N ALA A 65 -33.24 33.01 22.83
CA ALA A 65 -32.75 33.25 24.18
C ALA A 65 -33.93 33.84 24.97
N GLY A 66 -34.71 32.95 25.60
CA GLY A 66 -35.71 33.26 26.60
C GLY A 66 -35.08 33.34 27.98
#